data_AF-A0AAU2ML30-F1
#
_entry.id   AF-A0AAU2ML30-F1
#
_cell.length_a   1.000
_cell.length_b   1.000
_cell.length_c   1.000
_cell.angle_alpha   90.00
_cell.angle_beta   90.00
_cell.angle_gamma   90.00
#
_symmetry.space_group_name_H-M   'P 1'
#
loop_
_entity.id
_entity.type
_entity.pdbx_description
1 polymer ?
#
loop_
_entity_poly.entity_id
_entity_poly.type
_entity_poly.pdbx_seq_one_letter_code
_entity_poly.pdbx_strand_id
1 'polypeptide(L)'
;MGHAAGDTVLAAIGARLTAWAGSRASVGRLGGDEFAVVLELPADSRAHRLEQLVRMLHIPVTLDDGRTVDVAAAVGAASPDVLGTRGLTALQRAAGAALYDGKHSGRAHLATAAHAMVPSINGRRAGRPGTAVWGRAA
;
A
#
# COMPACT_ATOMS: atom_id res chain seq x y z
N MET A 1 10.71 8.15 -19.90
CA MET A 1 10.49 6.70 -19.69
C MET A 1 9.21 6.33 -20.43
N GLY A 2 9.28 5.34 -21.32
CA GLY A 2 8.12 4.92 -22.12
C GLY A 2 7.16 4.03 -21.32
N HIS A 3 5.93 3.89 -21.83
CA HIS A 3 4.87 3.03 -21.26
C HIS A 3 5.38 1.61 -20.94
N ALA A 4 6.17 1.02 -21.84
CA ALA A 4 6.75 -0.31 -21.70
C ALA A 4 7.62 -0.48 -20.44
N ALA A 5 8.48 0.50 -20.11
CA ALA A 5 9.31 0.41 -18.90
C ALA A 5 8.47 0.48 -17.62
N GLY A 6 7.38 1.26 -17.64
CA GLY A 6 6.41 1.30 -16.55
C GLY A 6 5.69 -0.04 -16.38
N ASP A 7 5.29 -0.66 -17.49
CA ASP A 7 4.62 -1.97 -17.47
C ASP A 7 5.55 -3.07 -16.94
N THR A 8 6.82 -3.08 -17.32
CA THR A 8 7.82 -4.01 -16.77
C THR A 8 7.97 -3.85 -15.25
N VAL A 9 8.04 -2.61 -14.76
CA VAL A 9 8.11 -2.33 -13.32
C VAL A 9 6.83 -2.81 -12.61
N LEU A 10 5.66 -2.48 -13.13
CA LEU A 10 4.38 -2.88 -12.55
C LEU A 10 4.22 -4.41 -12.52
N ALA A 11 4.62 -5.10 -13.59
CA ALA A 11 4.62 -6.55 -13.66
C ALA A 11 5.57 -7.19 -12.63
N ALA A 12 6.80 -6.65 -12.51
CA ALA A 12 7.78 -7.12 -11.54
C ALA A 12 7.26 -6.95 -10.09
N ILE A 13 6.63 -5.82 -9.78
CA ILE A 13 6.03 -5.57 -8.45
C ILE A 13 4.85 -6.49 -8.19
N GLY A 14 3.97 -6.73 -9.17
CA GLY A 14 2.88 -7.69 -9.04
C GLY A 14 3.37 -9.12 -8.76
N ALA A 15 4.40 -9.58 -9.47
CA ALA A 15 5.01 -10.89 -9.26
C ALA A 15 5.63 -11.02 -7.87
N ARG A 16 6.37 -9.99 -7.45
CA ARG A 16 6.98 -9.85 -6.13
C ARG A 16 5.98 -9.93 -4.98
N LEU A 17 4.88 -9.18 -5.08
CA LEU A 17 3.80 -9.21 -4.10
C LEU A 17 3.14 -10.59 -4.04
N THR A 18 2.91 -11.22 -5.18
CA THR A 18 2.31 -12.56 -5.27
C THR A 18 3.19 -13.60 -4.59
N ALA A 19 4.50 -13.58 -4.86
CA ALA A 19 5.46 -14.47 -4.22
C ALA A 19 5.55 -14.26 -2.71
N TRP A 20 5.60 -13.00 -2.25
CA TRP A 20 5.66 -12.67 -0.81
C TRP A 20 4.39 -13.05 -0.04
N ALA A 21 3.23 -12.86 -0.66
CA ALA A 21 1.93 -13.07 -0.01
C ALA A 21 1.58 -14.57 0.15
N GLY A 22 2.01 -15.40 -0.81
CA GLY A 22 1.77 -16.83 -0.80
C GLY A 22 0.37 -17.23 -1.29
N SER A 23 0.11 -18.54 -1.34
CA SER A 23 -1.06 -19.11 -2.04
C SER A 23 -2.42 -18.85 -1.39
N ARG A 24 -2.45 -18.43 -0.11
CA ARG A 24 -3.69 -18.13 0.64
C ARG A 24 -4.01 -16.63 0.68
N ALA A 25 -3.27 -15.82 -0.06
CA ALA A 25 -3.48 -14.39 -0.12
C ALA A 25 -4.24 -13.97 -1.38
N SER A 26 -4.88 -12.81 -1.31
CA SER A 26 -5.39 -12.09 -2.49
C SER A 26 -4.48 -10.90 -2.77
N VAL A 27 -3.99 -10.81 -4.01
CA VAL A 27 -3.17 -9.70 -4.50
C VAL A 27 -3.89 -9.06 -5.67
N GLY A 28 -3.97 -7.72 -5.68
CA GLY A 28 -4.62 -6.99 -6.77
C GLY A 28 -4.02 -5.61 -6.98
N ARG A 29 -4.07 -5.15 -8.24
CA ARG A 29 -3.75 -3.76 -8.61
C ARG A 29 -5.03 -2.94 -8.53
N LEU A 30 -5.03 -1.87 -7.74
CA LEU A 30 -6.19 -0.99 -7.58
C LEU A 30 -6.28 0.03 -8.72
N GLY A 31 -5.15 0.42 -9.29
CA GLY A 31 -5.02 1.36 -10.40
C GLY A 31 -3.68 2.09 -10.35
N GLY A 32 -3.18 2.59 -11.48
CA GLY A 32 -1.88 3.28 -11.51
C GLY A 32 -0.75 2.41 -10.95
N ASP A 33 -0.05 2.90 -9.94
CA ASP A 33 0.99 2.22 -9.16
C ASP A 33 0.49 1.67 -7.80
N GLU A 34 -0.81 1.74 -7.52
CA GLU A 34 -1.42 1.29 -6.27
C GLU A 34 -1.75 -0.21 -6.30
N PHE A 35 -1.23 -0.96 -5.33
CA PHE A 35 -1.50 -2.39 -5.13
C PHE A 35 -2.10 -2.64 -3.75
N ALA A 36 -2.87 -3.72 -3.62
CA ALA A 36 -3.42 -4.21 -2.37
C ALA A 36 -3.09 -5.70 -2.19
N VAL A 37 -2.81 -6.07 -0.94
CA VAL A 37 -2.67 -7.47 -0.53
C VAL A 37 -3.57 -7.71 0.69
N VAL A 38 -4.34 -8.79 0.64
CA VAL A 38 -5.11 -9.30 1.77
C VAL A 38 -4.60 -10.70 2.09
N LEU A 39 -4.12 -10.89 3.32
CA LEU A 39 -3.55 -12.15 3.77
C LEU A 39 -3.70 -12.28 5.29
N GLU A 40 -3.59 -13.51 5.80
CA GLU A 40 -3.51 -13.77 7.22
C GLU A 40 -2.05 -13.82 7.67
N LEU A 41 -1.72 -13.07 8.72
CA LEU A 41 -0.40 -13.09 9.36
C LEU A 41 -0.55 -13.23 10.87
N PRO A 42 0.20 -14.15 11.51
CA PRO A 42 0.34 -14.20 12.96
C PRO A 42 0.81 -12.85 13.53
N ALA A 43 0.24 -12.43 14.65
CA ALA A 43 0.43 -11.10 15.22
C ALA A 43 1.90 -10.75 15.50
N ASP A 44 2.65 -11.74 15.99
CA ASP A 44 4.08 -11.72 16.32
C ASP A 44 4.98 -11.63 15.06
N SER A 45 4.54 -12.23 13.95
CA SER A 45 5.29 -12.22 12.68
C SER A 45 5.09 -10.96 11.84
N ARG A 46 4.03 -10.17 12.11
CA ARG A 46 3.60 -9.05 11.24
C ARG A 46 4.71 -8.04 10.97
N ALA A 47 5.40 -7.58 12.01
CA ALA A 47 6.47 -6.58 11.88
C ALA A 47 7.58 -7.09 10.95
N HIS A 48 8.07 -8.31 11.20
CA HIS A 48 9.12 -8.93 10.39
C HIS A 48 8.69 -9.13 8.94
N ARG A 49 7.47 -9.62 8.71
CA ARG A 49 6.92 -9.84 7.36
C ARG A 49 6.77 -8.54 6.58
N LEU A 50 6.35 -7.46 7.23
CA LEU A 50 6.24 -6.13 6.62
C LEU A 50 7.61 -5.54 6.26
N GLU A 51 8.62 -5.72 7.11
CA GLU A 51 9.99 -5.32 6.77
C GLU A 51 10.57 -6.11 5.59
N GLN A 52 10.32 -7.43 5.55
CA GLN A 52 10.68 -8.28 4.41
C GLN A 52 10.02 -7.79 3.13
N LEU A 53 8.73 -7.44 3.18
CA LEU A 53 7.99 -6.88 2.04
C LEU A 53 8.68 -5.63 1.52
N VAL A 54 8.98 -4.68 2.40
CA VAL A 54 9.64 -3.41 2.03
C VAL A 54 10.97 -3.68 1.34
N ARG A 55 11.86 -4.49 1.95
CA ARG A 55 13.17 -4.79 1.35
C ARG A 55 13.04 -5.40 -0.04
N MET A 56 12.09 -6.32 -0.20
CA MET A 56 11.83 -7.03 -1.44
C MET A 56 11.27 -6.11 -2.54
N LEU A 57 10.39 -5.15 -2.18
CA LEU A 57 9.87 -4.18 -3.14
C LEU A 57 10.93 -3.19 -3.64
N HIS A 58 11.94 -2.88 -2.82
CA HIS A 58 13.03 -1.97 -3.17
C HIS A 58 14.14 -2.61 -4.01
N ILE A 59 14.06 -3.91 -4.33
CA ILE A 59 15.01 -4.54 -5.24
C ILE A 59 14.89 -3.87 -6.63
N PRO A 60 15.98 -3.43 -7.27
CA PRO A 60 15.90 -2.84 -8.61
C PRO A 60 15.22 -3.76 -9.62
N VAL A 61 14.52 -3.19 -10.60
CA VAL A 61 13.89 -3.94 -11.68
C VAL A 61 14.76 -3.84 -12.93
N THR A 62 15.17 -4.97 -13.48
CA THR A 62 15.83 -5.04 -14.78
C THR A 62 14.78 -4.92 -15.88
N LEU A 63 14.96 -3.95 -16.77
CA LEU A 63 14.13 -3.73 -17.95
C LEU A 63 14.56 -4.66 -19.09
N ASP A 64 13.71 -4.76 -20.11
CA ASP A 64 13.96 -5.61 -21.29
C ASP A 64 15.22 -5.22 -22.07
N ASP A 65 15.67 -3.96 -21.96
CA ASP A 65 16.89 -3.44 -22.56
C ASP A 65 18.15 -3.62 -21.68
N GLY A 66 18.02 -4.33 -20.56
CA GLY A 66 19.12 -4.64 -19.64
C GLY A 66 19.43 -3.54 -18.61
N ARG A 67 18.80 -2.36 -18.70
CA ARG A 67 18.97 -1.31 -17.68
C ARG A 67 18.25 -1.69 -16.39
N THR A 68 18.79 -1.27 -15.25
CA THR A 68 18.13 -1.40 -13.95
C THR A 68 17.46 -0.11 -13.53
N VAL A 69 16.26 -0.21 -12.97
CA VAL A 69 15.52 0.91 -12.41
C VAL A 69 15.33 0.69 -10.91
N ASP A 70 15.78 1.66 -10.11
CA ASP A 70 15.49 1.67 -8.68
C ASP A 70 14.01 1.94 -8.45
N VAL A 71 13.41 1.15 -7.56
CA VAL A 71 11.99 1.28 -7.21
C VAL A 71 11.89 1.63 -5.74
N ALA A 72 11.16 2.70 -5.44
CA ALA A 72 10.77 3.05 -4.09
C ALA A 72 9.32 2.65 -3.85
N ALA A 73 9.05 1.98 -2.73
CA ALA A 73 7.70 1.58 -2.36
C ALA A 73 7.40 1.92 -0.90
N ALA A 74 6.26 2.58 -0.67
CA ALA A 74 5.72 2.78 0.67
C ALA A 74 4.66 1.72 0.96
N VAL A 75 4.66 1.20 2.18
CA VAL A 75 3.72 0.15 2.60
C VAL A 75 2.94 0.65 3.82
N GLY A 76 1.62 0.62 3.72
CA GLY A 76 0.73 0.78 4.86
C GLY A 76 -0.11 -0.46 5.04
N ALA A 77 -0.21 -0.95 6.27
CA ALA A 77 -0.98 -2.14 6.61
C ALA A 77 -2.00 -1.81 7.68
N ALA A 78 -3.09 -2.56 7.74
CA ALA A 78 -4.09 -2.50 8.80
C ALA A 78 -4.49 -3.91 9.20
N SER A 79 -4.86 -4.10 10.47
CA SER A 79 -5.27 -5.41 10.97
C SER A 79 -6.52 -5.31 11.86
N PRO A 80 -7.48 -6.24 11.73
CA PRO A 80 -8.74 -6.18 12.48
C PRO A 80 -8.58 -6.17 14.00
N ASP A 81 -7.62 -6.93 14.54
CA ASP A 81 -7.32 -6.99 15.97
C ASP A 81 -6.70 -5.68 16.50
N VAL A 82 -5.93 -4.98 15.67
CA VAL A 82 -5.33 -3.68 16.06
C VAL A 82 -6.36 -2.55 16.01
N LEU A 83 -7.27 -2.58 15.03
CA LEU A 83 -8.26 -1.53 14.83
C LEU A 83 -9.61 -1.81 15.48
N GLY A 84 -9.83 -3.02 16.02
CA GLY A 84 -11.09 -3.41 16.63
C GLY A 84 -12.27 -3.49 15.65
N THR A 85 -12.00 -3.67 14.34
CA THR A 85 -13.04 -3.69 13.31
C THR A 85 -12.72 -4.66 12.19
N ARG A 86 -13.76 -5.31 11.66
CA ARG A 86 -13.68 -6.17 10.46
C ARG A 86 -14.18 -5.46 9.19
N GLY A 87 -14.59 -4.20 9.30
CA GLY A 87 -15.11 -3.43 8.17
C GLY A 87 -14.01 -3.12 7.16
N LEU A 88 -14.09 -3.68 5.96
CA LEU A 88 -13.08 -3.52 4.91
C LEU A 88 -12.78 -2.04 4.61
N THR A 89 -13.81 -1.20 4.51
CA THR A 89 -13.64 0.24 4.27
C THR A 89 -12.81 0.93 5.36
N ALA A 90 -13.01 0.56 6.63
CA ALA A 90 -12.25 1.13 7.74
C ALA A 90 -10.78 0.66 7.71
N LEU A 91 -10.56 -0.63 7.47
CA LEU A 91 -9.22 -1.21 7.33
C LEU A 91 -8.44 -0.57 6.16
N GLN A 92 -9.08 -0.45 4.99
CA GLN A 92 -8.47 0.17 3.81
C GLN A 92 -8.10 1.64 4.04
N ARG A 93 -8.99 2.41 4.69
CA ARG A 93 -8.72 3.82 5.03
C ARG A 93 -7.54 3.94 5.99
N ALA A 94 -7.51 3.12 7.03
CA ALA A 94 -6.44 3.14 8.02
C ALA A 94 -5.10 2.69 7.42
N ALA A 95 -5.09 1.67 6.56
CA ALA A 95 -3.89 1.25 5.82
C ALA A 95 -3.39 2.36 4.90
N GLY A 96 -4.29 3.06 4.20
CA GLY A 96 -3.94 4.20 3.35
C GLY A 96 -3.38 5.39 4.14
N ALA A 97 -3.91 5.65 5.34
CA ALA A 97 -3.36 6.66 6.24
C ALA A 97 -1.96 6.28 6.72
N ALA A 98 -1.75 5.02 7.14
CA ALA A 98 -0.43 4.53 7.55
C ALA A 98 0.57 4.55 6.38
N LEU A 99 0.13 4.25 5.15
CA LEU A 99 0.96 4.34 3.96
C LEU A 99 1.45 5.77 3.71
N TYR A 100 0.61 6.78 3.99
CA TYR A 100 0.99 8.18 3.85
C TYR A 100 2.13 8.57 4.79
N ASP A 101 2.06 8.12 6.05
CA ASP A 101 3.14 8.32 7.03
C ASP A 101 4.43 7.61 6.57
N GLY A 102 4.28 6.50 5.85
CA GLY A 102 5.36 5.76 5.21
C GLY A 102 6.04 6.44 4.03
N LYS A 103 5.37 7.34 3.30
CA LYS A 103 5.86 7.89 2.01
C LYS A 103 7.24 8.54 2.08
N HIS A 104 7.62 9.11 3.22
CA HIS A 104 8.92 9.76 3.39
C HIS A 104 9.98 8.86 4.01
N SER A 105 9.58 7.72 4.59
CA SER A 105 10.47 6.84 5.35
C SER A 105 10.96 5.62 4.54
N GLY A 106 10.27 5.27 3.46
CA GLY A 106 10.52 4.01 2.73
C GLY A 106 10.27 2.76 3.59
N ARG A 107 9.56 2.89 4.71
CA ARG A 107 9.25 1.82 5.66
C ARG A 107 7.79 1.39 5.56
N ALA A 108 7.51 0.22 6.12
CA ALA A 108 6.15 -0.24 6.34
C ALA A 108 5.61 0.35 7.64
N HIS A 109 4.36 0.79 7.62
CA HIS A 109 3.65 1.29 8.79
C HIS A 109 2.40 0.48 9.03
N LEU A 110 2.25 -0.01 10.26
CA LEU A 110 1.03 -0.66 10.71
C LEU A 110 0.10 0.41 11.30
N ALA A 111 -1.11 0.47 10.79
CA ALA A 111 -2.13 1.39 11.24
C ALA A 111 -2.50 1.13 12.71
N THR A 112 -2.52 2.20 13.48
CA THR A 112 -3.04 2.26 14.85
C THR A 112 -4.48 2.78 14.88
N ALA A 113 -5.14 2.74 16.03
CA ALA A 113 -6.50 3.28 16.21
C ALA A 113 -6.63 4.75 15.76
N ALA A 114 -5.57 5.57 15.87
CA ALA A 114 -5.56 6.95 15.40
C ALA A 114 -5.77 7.07 13.88
N HIS A 115 -5.27 6.10 13.11
CA HIS A 115 -5.42 6.07 11.66
C HIS A 115 -6.87 5.74 11.23
N ALA A 116 -7.62 5.02 12.07
CA ALA A 116 -9.04 4.72 11.82
C ALA A 116 -9.94 5.95 11.98
N MET A 117 -9.48 6.97 12.72
CA MET A 117 -10.20 8.21 12.99
C MET A 117 -10.00 9.28 11.91
N VAL A 118 -9.16 9.00 10.89
CA VAL A 118 -8.86 9.98 9.85
C VAL A 118 -10.12 10.25 9.00
N PRO A 119 -10.59 11.52 8.91
CA PRO A 119 -11.80 11.85 8.19
C PRO A 119 -11.71 11.48 6.71
N SER A 120 -12.80 10.97 6.17
CA SER A 120 -12.93 10.69 4.75
C SER A 120 -14.01 11.59 4.13
N ILE A 121 -13.70 12.15 2.96
CA ILE A 121 -14.62 12.86 2.08
C ILE A 121 -14.83 11.95 0.87
N ASN A 122 -16.08 11.50 0.63
CA ASN A 122 -16.47 10.61 -0.47
C ASN A 122 -15.62 9.33 -0.59
N GLY A 123 -15.30 8.68 0.53
CA GLY A 123 -14.49 7.46 0.53
C GLY A 123 -12.99 7.67 0.32
N ARG A 124 -12.54 8.92 0.15
CA ARG A 124 -11.13 9.31 0.07
C ARG A 124 -10.72 10.06 1.33
N ARG A 125 -9.45 9.99 1.74
CA ARG A 125 -8.92 10.74 2.89
C ARG A 125 -9.05 12.25 2.63
N ALA A 126 -9.51 13.01 3.61
CA ALA A 126 -9.48 14.47 3.54
C ALA A 126 -8.04 15.00 3.30
N GLY A 127 -7.86 15.92 2.36
CA GLY A 127 -6.57 16.52 2.03
C GLY A 127 -5.81 15.90 0.83
N ARG A 128 -6.35 14.88 0.15
CA ARG A 128 -5.85 14.45 -1.17
C ARG A 128 -6.32 15.45 -2.25
N PRO A 129 -5.53 15.75 -3.30
CA PRO A 129 -6.03 16.49 -4.46
C PRO A 129 -7.36 15.88 -4.94
N GLY A 130 -8.40 16.72 -5.07
CA GLY A 130 -9.77 16.27 -5.40
C GLY A 130 -10.66 15.83 -4.22
N THR A 131 -10.24 16.06 -2.97
CA THR A 131 -11.05 15.81 -1.75
C THR A 131 -11.45 17.10 -1.02
N ALA A 132 -11.20 18.27 -1.60
CA ALA A 132 -11.75 19.50 -1.09
C ALA A 132 -13.27 19.50 -1.30
N VAL A 133 -14.04 19.61 -0.22
CA VAL A 133 -15.45 19.99 -0.31
C VAL A 133 -15.45 21.43 -0.79
N TRP A 134 -15.91 21.67 -2.01
CA TRP A 134 -16.22 23.03 -2.45
C TRP A 134 -17.26 23.57 -1.47
N GLY A 135 -16.88 24.57 -0.71
CA GLY A 135 -17.72 25.16 0.33
C GLY A 135 -19.08 25.53 -0.22
N ARG A 136 -20.13 25.27 0.57
CA ARG A 136 -21.47 25.81 0.31
C ARG A 136 -21.34 27.31 0.07
N ALA A 137 -21.72 27.74 -1.14
CA ALA A 137 -22.04 29.14 -1.38
C ALA A 137 -23.15 29.53 -0.40
N ALA A 138 -22.90 30.60 0.35
CA ALA A 138 -23.90 31.31 1.13
C ALA A 138 -24.94 31.95 0.19
#